data_AF-A0A7C6W3C8-F1
#
_entry.id   AF-A0A7C6W3C8-F1
#
_cell.length_a   1.000
_cell.length_b   1.000
_cell.length_c   1.000
_cell.angle_alpha   90.00
_cell.angle_beta   90.00
_cell.angle_gamma   90.00
#
_symmetry.space_group_name_H-M   'P 1'
#
loop_
_entity.id
_entity.type
_entity.pdbx_description
1 polymer ?
#
loop_
_entity_poly.entity_id
_entity_poly.type
_entity_poly.pdbx_seq_one_letter_code
_entity_poly.pdbx_strand_id
1 'polypeptide(L)'
;MGIYTLQIIKTIILLVVFLTTKFFTKRLIKKVGLRFNYQSGRIRITNKISNALLGILVFVVLMLIWGIKQSDLVVFLSTTLTILGVAFFAQWSLISNITSTLIIFFSHPIRIGDSLTIMEK
;
A
#
# COMPACT_ATOMS: atom_id res chain seq x y z
N MET A 1 -35.88 14.75 5.37
CA MET A 1 -35.11 14.31 6.56
C MET A 1 -34.48 12.91 6.46
N GLY A 2 -34.71 12.08 5.44
CA GLY A 2 -34.20 10.69 5.41
C GLY A 2 -32.78 10.45 4.84
N ILE A 3 -32.26 11.37 4.02
CA ILE A 3 -31.00 11.16 3.29
C ILE A 3 -29.78 11.17 4.23
N TYR A 4 -29.73 12.14 5.15
CA TYR A 4 -28.63 12.27 6.12
C TYR A 4 -28.59 11.11 7.12
N THR A 5 -29.75 10.61 7.58
CA THR A 5 -29.81 9.46 8.49
C THR A 5 -29.17 8.22 7.88
N LEU A 6 -29.40 7.98 6.59
CA LEU A 6 -28.82 6.86 5.86
C LEU A 6 -27.29 7.00 5.69
N GLN A 7 -26.80 8.22 5.43
CA GLN A 7 -25.36 8.51 5.36
C GLN A 7 -24.67 8.30 6.71
N ILE A 8 -25.31 8.73 7.80
CA ILE A 8 -24.81 8.55 9.17
C ILE A 8 -24.73 7.05 9.51
N ILE A 9 -25.79 6.28 9.23
CA ILE A 9 -25.78 4.82 9.46
C ILE A 9 -24.66 4.14 8.66
N LYS A 10 -24.52 4.47 7.37
CA LYS A 10 -23.43 3.94 6.53
C LYS A 10 -22.05 4.29 7.09
N THR A 11 -21.87 5.49 7.62
CA THR A 11 -20.62 5.95 8.25
C THR A 11 -20.33 5.16 9.52
N ILE A 12 -21.33 4.93 10.37
CA ILE A 12 -21.19 4.13 11.59
C ILE A 12 -20.80 2.69 11.25
N ILE A 13 -21.48 2.07 10.28
CA ILE A 13 -21.15 0.73 9.79
C ILE A 13 -19.72 0.68 9.26
N LEU A 14 -19.32 1.67 8.46
CA LEU A 14 -17.97 1.76 7.92
C LEU A 14 -16.91 1.85 9.04
N LEU A 15 -17.17 2.63 10.09
CA LEU A 15 -16.26 2.73 11.24
C LEU A 15 -16.15 1.41 12.00
N VAL A 16 -17.27 0.69 12.19
CA VAL A 16 -17.26 -0.64 12.83
C VAL A 16 -16.45 -1.64 12.00
N VAL A 17 -16.67 -1.66 10.67
CA VAL A 17 -15.89 -2.50 9.75
C VAL A 17 -14.41 -2.13 9.79
N PHE A 18 -14.08 -0.83 9.78
CA PHE A 18 -12.70 -0.37 9.86
C PHE A 18 -12.00 -0.84 11.13
N LEU A 19 -12.62 -0.67 12.30
CA LEU A 19 -12.06 -1.09 13.58
C LEU A 19 -11.85 -2.61 13.62
N THR A 20 -12.81 -3.36 13.11
CA THR A 20 -12.76 -4.82 13.02
C THR A 20 -11.61 -5.26 12.11
N THR A 21 -11.55 -4.76 10.88
CA THR A 21 -10.48 -5.07 9.92
C THR A 21 -9.11 -4.68 10.46
N LYS A 22 -8.97 -3.47 11.03
CA LYS A 22 -7.72 -3.01 11.66
C LYS A 22 -7.24 -3.95 12.76
N PHE A 23 -8.15 -4.44 13.59
CA PHE A 23 -7.84 -5.39 14.65
C PHE A 23 -7.36 -6.74 14.09
N PHE A 24 -8.07 -7.28 13.09
CA PHE A 24 -7.67 -8.51 12.41
C PHE A 24 -6.31 -8.38 11.72
N THR A 25 -6.10 -7.32 10.94
CA THR A 25 -4.83 -7.05 10.26
C THR A 25 -3.68 -6.96 11.26
N LYS A 26 -3.83 -6.24 12.37
CA LYS A 26 -2.80 -6.15 13.42
C LYS A 26 -2.47 -7.52 14.02
N ARG A 27 -3.50 -8.35 14.28
CA ARG A 27 -3.32 -9.72 14.79
C ARG A 27 -2.60 -10.62 13.79
N LEU A 28 -3.00 -10.57 12.52
CA LEU A 28 -2.37 -11.35 11.44
C LEU A 28 -0.89 -10.98 11.27
N ILE A 29 -0.58 -9.69 11.18
CA ILE A 29 0.80 -9.19 11.05
C ILE A 29 1.65 -9.64 12.25
N LYS A 30 1.12 -9.56 13.47
CA LYS A 30 1.84 -10.03 14.66
C LYS A 30 2.05 -11.55 14.64
N LYS A 31 1.03 -12.33 14.26
CA LYS A 31 1.11 -13.80 14.19
C LYS A 31 2.12 -14.28 13.15
N VAL A 32 2.11 -13.67 11.97
CA VAL A 32 3.10 -13.92 10.90
C VAL A 32 4.49 -13.48 11.36
N GLY A 33 4.57 -12.29 11.96
CA GLY A 33 5.78 -11.73 12.57
C GLY A 33 6.50 -12.71 13.50
N LEU A 34 5.76 -13.29 14.44
CA LEU A 34 6.28 -14.26 15.40
C LEU A 34 6.61 -15.61 14.77
N ARG A 35 5.79 -16.10 13.82
CA ARG A 35 6.03 -17.38 13.14
C ARG A 35 7.38 -17.40 12.40
N PHE A 36 7.73 -16.30 11.75
CA PHE A 36 8.96 -16.18 10.96
C PHE A 36 10.11 -15.54 11.74
N ASN A 37 9.98 -15.36 13.07
CA ASN A 37 10.98 -14.73 13.94
C ASN A 37 11.47 -13.35 13.43
N TYR A 38 10.57 -12.55 12.84
CA TYR A 38 10.92 -11.21 12.41
C TYR A 38 11.19 -10.29 13.60
N GLN A 39 12.20 -9.43 13.48
CA GLN A 39 12.51 -8.40 14.47
C GLN A 39 11.27 -7.52 14.75
N SER A 40 11.06 -7.18 16.02
CA SER A 40 9.89 -6.39 16.45
C SER A 40 9.80 -5.02 15.76
N GLY A 41 10.94 -4.44 15.37
CA GLY A 41 10.99 -3.21 14.57
C GLY A 41 10.33 -3.37 13.20
N ARG A 42 10.61 -4.47 12.48
CA ARG A 42 10.01 -4.75 11.16
C ARG A 42 8.50 -4.97 11.27
N ILE A 43 8.06 -5.73 12.28
CA ILE A 43 6.63 -5.94 12.56
C ILE A 43 5.90 -4.60 12.81
N ARG A 44 6.53 -3.69 13.55
CA ARG A 44 5.97 -2.36 13.84
C ARG A 44 5.86 -1.51 12.58
N ILE A 45 6.89 -1.51 11.72
CA ILE A 45 6.87 -0.76 10.45
C ILE A 45 5.78 -1.32 9.53
N THR A 46 5.70 -2.64 9.34
CA THR A 46 4.66 -3.27 8.53
C THR A 46 3.26 -2.90 9.04
N ASN A 47 3.03 -2.99 10.36
CA ASN A 47 1.75 -2.62 10.94
C ASN A 47 1.41 -1.12 10.75
N LYS A 48 2.42 -0.23 10.78
CA LYS A 48 2.23 1.20 10.52
C LYS A 48 1.79 1.45 9.07
N ILE A 49 2.46 0.81 8.11
CA ILE A 49 2.14 0.91 6.68
C ILE A 49 0.75 0.34 6.41
N SER A 50 0.42 -0.85 6.92
CA SER A 50 -0.91 -1.45 6.73
C SER A 50 -2.03 -0.61 7.34
N ASN A 51 -1.80 0.01 8.51
CA ASN A 51 -2.79 0.90 9.11
C ASN A 51 -2.97 2.21 8.31
N ALA A 52 -1.90 2.75 7.72
CA ALA A 52 -1.99 3.92 6.84
C ALA A 52 -2.79 3.59 5.57
N LEU A 53 -2.53 2.46 4.92
CA LEU A 53 -3.27 2.00 3.75
C LEU A 53 -4.77 1.79 4.04
N LEU A 54 -5.11 1.12 5.15
CA LEU A 54 -6.49 0.97 5.58
C LEU A 54 -7.17 2.32 5.84
N GLY A 55 -6.45 3.27 6.44
CA GLY A 55 -6.96 4.63 6.69
C GLY A 55 -7.29 5.38 5.40
N ILE A 56 -6.40 5.32 4.40
CA ILE A 56 -6.64 5.91 3.08
C ILE A 56 -7.88 5.30 2.43
N LEU A 57 -8.02 3.97 2.49
CA LEU A 57 -9.17 3.28 1.90
C LEU A 57 -10.49 3.71 2.55
N VAL A 58 -10.54 3.80 3.88
CA VAL A 58 -11.73 4.29 4.60
C VAL A 58 -12.02 5.75 4.26
N PHE A 59 -11.00 6.58 4.14
CA PHE A 59 -11.17 7.98 3.75
C PHE A 59 -11.84 8.12 2.37
N VAL A 60 -11.41 7.31 1.38
CA VAL A 60 -12.04 7.29 0.06
C VAL A 60 -13.50 6.81 0.13
N VAL A 61 -13.80 5.78 0.93
CA VAL A 61 -15.18 5.30 1.08
C VAL A 61 -16.06 6.33 1.81
N LEU A 62 -15.52 7.06 2.79
CA LEU A 62 -16.22 8.16 3.45
C LEU A 62 -16.60 9.25 2.44
N MET A 63 -15.66 9.66 1.59
CA MET A 63 -15.93 10.62 0.51
C MET A 63 -17.11 10.19 -0.39
N LEU A 64 -17.19 8.89 -0.71
CA LEU A 64 -18.30 8.33 -1.47
C LEU A 64 -19.64 8.36 -0.71
N ILE A 65 -19.66 8.03 0.58
CA ILE A 65 -20.89 8.02 1.40
C ILE A 65 -21.48 9.43 1.52
N TRP A 66 -20.63 10.44 1.68
CA TRP A 66 -21.05 11.84 1.80
C TRP A 66 -21.44 12.48 0.46
N GLY A 67 -21.44 11.70 -0.63
CA GLY A 67 -22.01 12.12 -1.91
C GLY A 67 -21.14 13.10 -2.69
N ILE A 68 -19.81 13.07 -2.48
CA ILE A 68 -18.88 13.76 -3.38
C ILE A 68 -19.14 13.26 -4.80
N LYS A 69 -19.25 14.20 -5.75
CA LYS A 69 -19.53 13.85 -7.15
C LYS A 69 -18.43 12.93 -7.66
N GLN A 70 -18.83 11.90 -8.42
CA GLN A 70 -17.87 10.94 -8.98
C GLN A 70 -16.82 11.64 -9.86
N SER A 71 -17.20 12.71 -10.57
CA SER A 71 -16.27 13.57 -11.32
C SER A 71 -15.14 14.11 -10.45
N ASP A 72 -15.49 14.63 -9.27
CA ASP A 72 -14.55 15.30 -8.37
C ASP A 72 -13.63 14.27 -7.71
N LEU A 73 -14.15 13.05 -7.46
CA LEU A 73 -13.33 11.92 -7.00
C LEU A 73 -12.33 11.46 -8.06
N VAL A 74 -12.73 11.37 -9.33
CA VAL A 74 -11.83 11.00 -10.44
C VAL A 74 -10.73 12.05 -10.62
N VAL A 75 -11.07 13.34 -10.54
CA VAL A 75 -10.09 14.44 -10.57
C VAL A 75 -9.12 14.31 -9.40
N PHE A 76 -9.61 14.12 -8.17
CA PHE A 76 -8.76 13.93 -6.99
C PHE A 76 -7.84 12.72 -7.12
N LEU A 77 -8.36 11.59 -7.59
CA LEU A 77 -7.56 10.38 -7.83
C LEU A 77 -6.49 10.62 -8.89
N SER A 78 -6.82 11.31 -9.99
CA SER A 78 -5.88 11.65 -11.05
C SER A 78 -4.74 12.55 -10.54
N THR A 79 -5.07 13.60 -9.79
CA THR A 79 -4.04 14.49 -9.20
C THR A 79 -3.17 13.74 -8.19
N THR A 80 -3.77 12.88 -7.36
CA THR A 80 -3.02 12.10 -6.37
C THR A 80 -2.11 11.07 -7.05
N LEU A 81 -2.59 10.40 -8.10
CA LEU A 81 -1.78 9.48 -8.93
C LEU A 81 -0.62 10.21 -9.61
N THR A 82 -0.84 11.45 -10.04
CA THR A 82 0.22 12.28 -10.63
C THR A 82 1.32 12.55 -9.61
N ILE A 83 0.96 12.95 -8.38
CA ILE A 83 1.92 13.18 -7.29
C ILE A 83 2.64 11.88 -6.91
N LEU A 84 1.93 10.75 -6.84
CA LEU A 84 2.53 9.43 -6.59
C LEU A 84 3.51 9.03 -7.70
N GLY A 85 3.18 9.31 -8.97
CA GLY A 85 4.07 9.09 -10.10
C GLY A 85 5.38 9.87 -9.96
N VAL A 86 5.31 11.14 -9.57
CA VAL A 86 6.50 11.96 -9.29
C VAL A 86 7.30 11.41 -8.10
N ALA A 87 6.63 10.94 -7.05
CA ALA A 87 7.28 10.33 -5.89
C ALA A 87 8.03 9.02 -6.25
N PHE A 88 7.46 8.19 -7.12
CA PHE A 88 8.14 6.99 -7.61
C PHE A 88 9.31 7.33 -8.53
N PHE A 89 9.18 8.37 -9.36
CA PHE A 89 10.28 8.86 -10.18
C PHE A 89 11.45 9.35 -9.31
N ALA A 90 11.18 10.01 -8.19
CA ALA A 90 12.22 10.39 -7.22
C ALA A 90 12.95 9.17 -6.62
N GLN A 91 12.30 8.00 -6.55
CA GLN A 91 12.89 6.74 -6.09
C GLN A 91 13.32 5.79 -7.22
N TRP A 92 13.48 6.29 -8.45
CA TRP A 92 13.76 5.48 -9.65
C TRP A 92 14.86 4.44 -9.44
N SER A 93 15.94 4.79 -8.76
CA SER A 93 17.09 3.89 -8.54
C SER A 93 16.70 2.61 -7.80
N LEU A 94 15.78 2.69 -6.83
CA LEU A 94 15.31 1.51 -6.11
C LEU A 94 14.52 0.58 -7.02
N ILE A 95 13.63 1.15 -7.84
CA ILE A 95 12.82 0.39 -8.81
C ILE A 95 13.75 -0.26 -9.84
N SER A 96 14.69 0.51 -10.41
CA SER A 96 15.67 0.01 -11.37
C SER A 96 16.50 -1.15 -10.81
N ASN A 97 16.96 -1.07 -9.56
CA ASN A 97 17.75 -2.15 -8.94
C ASN A 97 16.93 -3.44 -8.77
N ILE A 98 15.66 -3.33 -8.35
CA ILE A 98 14.76 -4.49 -8.22
C ILE A 98 14.52 -5.11 -9.61
N THR A 99 14.23 -4.28 -10.61
CA THR A 99 14.01 -4.74 -11.99
C THR A 99 15.27 -5.39 -12.58
N SER A 100 16.45 -4.79 -12.41
CA SER A 100 17.73 -5.37 -12.84
C SER A 100 17.99 -6.72 -12.18
N THR A 101 17.69 -6.85 -10.88
CA THR A 101 17.81 -8.14 -10.17
C THR A 101 16.91 -9.21 -10.79
N LEU A 102 15.65 -8.87 -11.12
CA LEU A 102 14.72 -9.79 -11.77
C LEU A 102 15.16 -10.16 -13.20
N ILE A 103 15.65 -9.20 -13.98
CA ILE A 103 16.18 -9.43 -15.32
C ILE A 103 17.37 -10.38 -15.26
N ILE A 104 18.33 -10.15 -14.38
CA ILE A 104 19.50 -11.03 -14.22
C ILE A 104 19.06 -12.45 -13.85
N PHE A 105 18.13 -12.57 -12.91
CA PHE A 105 17.65 -13.87 -12.42
C PHE A 105 16.95 -14.70 -13.50
N PHE A 106 16.17 -14.09 -14.39
CA PHE A 106 15.40 -14.82 -15.42
C PHE A 106 16.06 -14.84 -16.80
N SER A 107 16.80 -13.80 -17.18
CA SER A 107 17.30 -13.60 -18.54
C SER A 107 18.74 -14.07 -18.73
N HIS A 108 19.50 -14.31 -17.67
CA HIS A 108 20.89 -14.73 -17.79
C HIS A 108 21.14 -16.04 -17.02
N PRO A 109 21.81 -17.04 -17.62
CA PRO A 109 22.11 -18.31 -16.95
C PRO A 109 23.31 -18.17 -15.98
N ILE A 110 23.38 -17.07 -15.22
CA ILE A 110 24.46 -16.81 -14.26
C ILE A 110 24.25 -17.71 -13.06
N ARG A 111 25.30 -18.45 -12.71
CA ARG A 111 25.35 -19.31 -11.53
C ARG A 111 26.21 -18.67 -10.45
N ILE A 112 25.94 -19.06 -9.21
CA ILE A 112 26.76 -18.66 -8.07
C ILE A 112 28.15 -19.29 -8.27
N GLY A 113 29.18 -18.45 -8.38
CA GLY A 113 30.57 -18.86 -8.63
C GLY A 113 31.09 -18.50 -10.03
N ASP A 114 30.23 -18.02 -10.92
CA ASP A 114 30.66 -17.56 -12.25
C ASP A 114 31.46 -16.26 -12.15
N SER A 115 32.53 -16.17 -12.95
CA SER A 115 33.31 -14.93 -13.09
C SER A 115 32.62 -14.00 -14.09
N LEU A 116 32.23 -12.82 -13.62
CA LEU A 116 31.57 -11.79 -14.42
C LEU A 116 32.49 -10.58 -14.54
N THR A 117 32.56 -10.00 -15.74
CA THR A 117 33.21 -8.71 -15.96
C THR A 117 32.14 -7.68 -16.27
N ILE A 118 32.05 -6.64 -15.44
CA ILE A 118 31.18 -5.50 -15.68
C ILE A 118 31.91 -4.60 -16.67
N MET A 119 31.39 -4.51 -17.89
CA MET A 119 31.88 -3.55 -18.87
C MET A 119 31.37 -2.17 -18.47
N GLU A 120 32.25 -1.31 -17.96
CA GLU A 120 31.96 0.11 -17.89
C GLU A 120 31.99 0.71 -19.29
N LYS A 121 31.15 1.72 -19.52
CA LYS A 121 31.11 2.45 -20.78
C LYS A 121 32.21 3.51 -20.83
#